data_AF-A0AAN5CBL2-F1
#
_entry.id   AF-A0AAN5CBL2-F1
#
_cell.length_a   1.000
_cell.length_b   1.000
_cell.length_c   1.000
_cell.angle_alpha   90.00
_cell.angle_beta   90.00
_cell.angle_gamma   90.00
#
_symmetry.space_group_name_H-M   'P 1'
#
loop_
_entity.id
_entity.type
_entity.pdbx_description
1 polymer ?
#
loop_
_entity_poly.entity_id
_entity_poly.type
_entity_poly.pdbx_seq_one_letter_code
_entity_poly.pdbx_strand_id
1 'polypeptide(L)'
;MRLCIHLLILFAVFPLSSSNEYFGEFFGTSDVALLTQQNCARLTETDAGQSDRTCPNGLSDAYDLDKFDALCQNVKADTVRSHLVRDVHRKHKPRVLFVYVNNITHEINYGIEKLSLSGDHIEWTLPETLKQTSHIGPHLQKYESLEDSIFDTQSNILYLITRTSARSRKVHVVYVSNIFYVNTKFEKFSREFTVHPENKDRFDWVENPYEHTVYYIRRKENPRKDDLCRLPISELLSSLIDGKEGEIVTDMPAVGRSLIWAHKGVMITLDRVTDDGNQKDVYFTRNSSSFTKLGRRCNIQELDVRNRKTRRLITVFDWDYCILAHGGDGTRGPGGRVCPIYYNDLAVIENTGSGNTLYIVAIVLMFVFIVLLLVYVCWLRRNLDDSLPRDEHKPVPYYPSGQPLDSTFDMSVDRWDQY
;
A
#
# COMPACT_ATOMS: atom_id res chain seq x y z
N MET A 1 -2.82 48.04 -7.14
CA MET A 1 -3.69 46.90 -7.45
C MET A 1 -3.03 45.85 -8.36
N ARG A 2 -2.43 46.22 -9.51
CA ARG A 2 -1.73 45.26 -10.41
C ARG A 2 -0.54 44.52 -9.76
N LEU A 3 0.17 45.16 -8.83
CA LEU A 3 1.29 44.55 -8.11
C LEU A 3 0.84 43.41 -7.16
N CYS A 4 -0.31 43.55 -6.50
CA CYS A 4 -0.88 42.51 -5.62
C CYS A 4 -1.38 41.30 -6.41
N ILE A 5 -1.93 41.52 -7.61
CA ILE A 5 -2.37 40.44 -8.49
C ILE A 5 -1.17 39.64 -9.00
N HIS A 6 -0.04 40.30 -9.33
CA HIS A 6 1.17 39.59 -9.73
C HIS A 6 1.85 38.84 -8.57
N LEU A 7 1.77 39.33 -7.33
CA LEU A 7 2.27 38.63 -6.14
C LEU A 7 1.42 37.39 -5.78
N LEU A 8 0.10 37.45 -5.95
CA LEU A 8 -0.80 36.30 -5.80
C LEU A 8 -0.56 35.23 -6.89
N ILE A 9 -0.25 35.64 -8.12
CA ILE A 9 0.10 34.72 -9.21
C ILE A 9 1.49 34.09 -8.98
N LEU A 10 2.47 34.85 -8.47
CA LEU A 10 3.80 34.32 -8.12
C LEU A 10 3.75 33.29 -6.98
N PHE A 11 2.83 33.44 -6.01
CA PHE A 11 2.62 32.41 -4.97
C PHE A 11 1.89 31.17 -5.47
N ALA A 12 1.05 31.28 -6.49
CA ALA A 12 0.40 30.14 -7.13
C ALA A 12 1.32 29.35 -8.08
N VAL A 13 2.50 29.91 -8.42
CA VAL A 13 3.47 29.33 -9.37
C VAL A 13 4.75 28.85 -8.68
N PHE A 14 4.82 28.82 -7.34
CA PHE A 14 5.78 27.93 -6.70
C PHE A 14 5.48 26.52 -7.19
N PRO A 15 6.44 25.85 -7.85
CA PRO A 15 6.20 24.49 -8.27
C PRO A 15 5.89 23.73 -6.99
N LEU A 16 4.69 23.14 -6.92
CA LEU A 16 4.50 21.86 -6.27
C LEU A 16 5.62 21.01 -6.86
N SER A 17 6.77 20.96 -6.18
CA SER A 17 7.87 20.10 -6.60
C SER A 17 7.20 18.75 -6.78
N SER A 18 7.31 18.15 -7.96
CA SER A 18 6.95 16.76 -8.13
C SER A 18 7.70 16.03 -7.03
N SER A 19 6.99 15.65 -5.97
CA SER A 19 7.57 14.86 -4.90
C SER A 19 8.13 13.65 -5.61
N ASN A 20 9.44 13.45 -5.50
CA ASN A 20 10.01 12.16 -5.85
C ASN A 20 9.41 11.19 -4.82
N GLU A 21 8.21 10.66 -5.09
CA GLU A 21 7.39 9.90 -4.14
C GLU A 21 8.09 8.59 -3.77
N TYR A 22 9.01 8.58 -2.81
CA TYR A 22 9.83 7.42 -2.48
C TYR A 22 8.99 6.16 -2.23
N PHE A 23 9.57 4.97 -2.46
CA PHE A 23 8.87 3.71 -2.17
C PHE A 23 8.39 3.64 -0.70
N GLY A 24 9.05 4.34 0.22
CA GLY A 24 8.60 4.52 1.60
C GLY A 24 7.20 5.14 1.76
N GLU A 25 6.75 6.02 0.86
CA GLU A 25 5.38 6.57 0.92
C GLU A 25 4.32 5.51 0.65
N PHE A 26 4.61 4.53 -0.21
CA PHE A 26 3.71 3.41 -0.49
C PHE A 26 3.59 2.45 0.71
N PHE A 27 4.66 2.30 1.48
CA PHE A 27 4.65 1.47 2.69
C PHE A 27 4.12 2.22 3.92
N GLY A 28 4.12 3.56 3.88
CA GLY A 28 3.74 4.43 4.99
C GLY A 28 4.75 4.44 6.15
N THR A 29 5.95 3.88 5.95
CA THR A 29 7.03 3.79 6.92
C THR A 29 8.37 3.63 6.21
N SER A 30 9.45 4.16 6.80
CA SER A 30 10.83 3.92 6.37
C SER A 30 11.39 2.60 6.89
N ASP A 31 10.78 2.06 7.96
CA ASP A 31 11.27 0.90 8.69
C ASP A 31 10.67 -0.37 8.09
N VAL A 32 11.09 -0.65 6.85
CA VAL A 32 10.60 -1.75 6.04
C VAL A 32 11.76 -2.58 5.49
N ALA A 33 11.66 -3.90 5.65
CA ALA A 33 12.48 -4.85 4.91
C ALA A 33 11.64 -5.58 3.87
N LEU A 34 12.20 -5.73 2.67
CA LEU A 34 11.63 -6.52 1.58
C LEU A 34 12.37 -7.84 1.47
N LEU A 35 11.63 -8.94 1.51
CA LEU A 35 12.15 -10.28 1.31
C LEU A 35 11.53 -10.83 0.04
N THR A 36 12.31 -10.84 -1.02
CA THR A 36 11.89 -11.37 -2.31
C THR A 36 12.34 -12.80 -2.42
N GLN A 37 11.38 -13.71 -2.56
CA GLN A 37 11.62 -15.11 -2.85
C GLN A 37 11.41 -15.33 -4.35
N GLN A 38 12.39 -15.95 -5.01
CA GLN A 38 12.27 -16.47 -6.37
C GLN A 38 12.70 -17.93 -6.37
N ASN A 39 11.76 -18.84 -6.61
CA ASN A 39 12.00 -20.28 -6.50
C ASN A 39 12.59 -20.63 -5.13
N CYS A 40 13.84 -21.10 -5.09
CA CYS A 40 14.58 -21.36 -3.87
C CYS A 40 15.45 -20.20 -3.36
N ALA A 41 15.71 -19.20 -4.18
CA ALA A 41 16.57 -18.08 -3.82
C ALA A 41 15.78 -16.99 -3.09
N ARG A 42 16.42 -16.36 -2.11
CA ARG A 42 15.88 -15.25 -1.33
C ARG A 42 16.83 -14.06 -1.35
N LEU A 43 16.30 -12.88 -1.64
CA LEU A 43 16.99 -11.60 -1.47
C LEU A 43 16.32 -10.83 -0.33
N THR A 44 17.12 -10.23 0.56
CA THR A 44 16.65 -9.48 1.73
C THR A 44 17.18 -8.05 1.68
N GLU A 45 16.30 -7.09 1.47
CA GLU A 45 16.65 -5.68 1.34
C GLU A 45 16.09 -4.89 2.53
N THR A 46 16.96 -4.28 3.33
CA THR A 46 16.62 -3.54 4.56
C THR A 46 16.37 -2.06 4.37
N ASP A 47 16.72 -1.52 3.19
CA ASP A 47 16.66 -0.08 2.86
C ASP A 47 15.71 0.21 1.69
N ALA A 48 14.72 -0.66 1.49
CA ALA A 48 13.78 -0.54 0.37
C ALA A 48 12.95 0.76 0.36
N GLY A 49 12.90 1.48 1.50
CA GLY A 49 12.24 2.76 1.65
C GLY A 49 13.13 4.00 1.54
N GLN A 50 14.45 3.87 1.39
CA GLN A 50 15.38 5.02 1.43
C GLN A 50 15.42 5.83 0.12
N SER A 51 15.78 7.12 0.24
CA SER A 51 15.53 8.21 -0.71
C SER A 51 16.29 8.17 -2.04
N ASP A 52 17.18 7.22 -2.26
CA ASP A 52 18.13 7.33 -3.37
C ASP A 52 17.87 6.28 -4.48
N ARG A 53 16.93 5.35 -4.27
CA ARG A 53 16.59 4.29 -5.24
C ARG A 53 15.19 4.46 -5.81
N THR A 54 15.10 4.43 -7.14
CA THR A 54 13.83 4.50 -7.87
C THR A 54 13.04 3.19 -7.78
N CYS A 55 13.72 2.05 -7.59
CA CYS A 55 13.15 0.71 -7.41
C CYS A 55 13.96 -0.10 -6.39
N PRO A 56 13.30 -0.83 -5.47
CA PRO A 56 13.98 -1.78 -4.60
C PRO A 56 14.62 -2.91 -5.42
N ASN A 57 15.80 -3.37 -5.01
CA ASN A 57 16.52 -4.47 -5.65
C ASN A 57 15.68 -5.74 -5.72
N GLY A 58 14.89 -6.05 -4.68
CA GLY A 58 13.96 -7.18 -4.72
C GLY A 58 12.93 -7.12 -5.86
N LEU A 59 12.65 -5.92 -6.37
CA LEU A 59 11.71 -5.68 -7.47
C LEU A 59 12.37 -5.39 -8.82
N SER A 60 13.69 -5.13 -8.87
CA SER A 60 14.40 -4.84 -10.12
C SER A 60 15.42 -5.90 -10.51
N ASP A 61 15.87 -6.70 -9.55
CA ASP A 61 16.89 -7.70 -9.78
C ASP A 61 16.29 -9.07 -10.14
N ALA A 62 17.05 -9.79 -10.95
CA ALA A 62 16.75 -11.11 -11.43
C ALA A 62 17.86 -12.06 -11.01
N TYR A 63 17.46 -13.14 -10.36
CA TYR A 63 18.37 -14.20 -10.03
C TYR A 63 18.69 -15.11 -11.25
N ASP A 64 19.98 -15.41 -11.47
CA ASP A 64 20.50 -16.31 -12.51
C ASP A 64 20.29 -17.79 -12.13
N LEU A 65 19.28 -18.43 -12.73
CA LEU A 65 18.76 -19.77 -12.38
C LEU A 65 19.84 -20.85 -12.27
N ASP A 66 20.85 -20.82 -13.13
CA ASP A 66 21.81 -21.94 -13.27
C ASP A 66 22.61 -22.19 -11.99
N LYS A 67 22.80 -21.16 -11.16
CA LYS A 67 23.62 -21.24 -9.94
C LYS A 67 22.95 -21.95 -8.75
N PHE A 68 21.62 -21.94 -8.63
CA PHE A 68 20.88 -22.38 -7.43
C PHE A 68 19.87 -23.47 -7.75
N ASP A 69 19.43 -23.65 -8.99
CA ASP A 69 18.67 -24.86 -9.37
C ASP A 69 19.52 -26.11 -9.07
N ALA A 70 20.85 -26.03 -9.28
CA ALA A 70 21.80 -27.06 -8.88
C ALA A 70 21.91 -27.26 -7.35
N LEU A 71 21.57 -26.26 -6.54
CA LEU A 71 21.63 -26.31 -5.07
C LEU A 71 20.29 -26.71 -4.44
N CYS A 72 19.20 -26.73 -5.22
CA CYS A 72 17.85 -27.03 -4.77
C CYS A 72 17.33 -28.40 -5.25
N GLN A 73 18.22 -29.38 -5.40
CA GLN A 73 17.94 -30.65 -6.08
C GLN A 73 16.76 -31.45 -5.50
N ASN A 74 16.54 -31.34 -4.19
CA ASN A 74 15.48 -32.06 -3.46
C ASN A 74 14.16 -31.27 -3.37
N VAL A 75 14.12 -30.05 -3.89
CA VAL A 75 12.98 -29.15 -3.78
C VAL A 75 12.43 -28.88 -5.17
N LYS A 76 11.12 -29.05 -5.35
CA LYS A 76 10.46 -28.66 -6.58
C LYS A 76 10.30 -27.14 -6.60
N ALA A 77 11.20 -26.46 -7.31
CA ALA A 77 11.41 -25.01 -7.27
C ALA A 77 10.13 -24.14 -7.43
N ASP A 78 9.22 -24.53 -8.32
CA ASP A 78 7.94 -23.84 -8.59
C ASP A 78 6.88 -24.00 -7.48
N THR A 79 7.14 -24.87 -6.51
CA THR A 79 6.24 -25.12 -5.37
C THR A 79 6.66 -24.41 -4.10
N VAL A 80 7.83 -23.75 -4.08
CA VAL A 80 8.29 -23.04 -2.88
C VAL A 80 7.36 -21.87 -2.59
N ARG A 81 6.86 -21.82 -1.36
CA ARG A 81 6.05 -20.74 -0.79
C ARG A 81 6.69 -20.31 0.51
N SER A 82 6.70 -19.01 0.75
CA SER A 82 7.24 -18.42 1.97
C SER A 82 6.19 -17.56 2.63
N HIS A 83 6.11 -17.66 3.96
CA HIS A 83 5.14 -16.96 4.80
C HIS A 83 5.86 -16.28 5.96
N LEU A 84 5.45 -15.05 6.29
CA LEU A 84 5.93 -14.38 7.49
C LEU A 84 5.20 -14.93 8.72
N VAL A 85 5.98 -15.45 9.66
CA VAL A 85 5.49 -15.89 10.97
C VAL A 85 5.77 -14.77 11.96
N ARG A 86 4.71 -14.07 12.38
CA ARG A 86 4.79 -12.97 13.33
C ARG A 86 4.34 -13.42 14.71
N ASP A 87 4.99 -12.91 15.74
CA ASP A 87 4.46 -13.03 17.09
C ASP A 87 3.51 -11.87 17.35
N VAL A 88 2.20 -12.13 17.28
CA VAL A 88 1.17 -11.12 17.55
C VAL A 88 1.30 -10.53 18.96
N HIS A 89 1.88 -11.29 19.90
CA HIS A 89 2.15 -10.84 21.27
C HIS A 89 3.51 -10.15 21.44
N ARG A 90 4.30 -10.02 20.37
CA ARG A 90 5.58 -9.30 20.34
C ARG A 90 6.60 -9.79 21.39
N LYS A 91 6.63 -11.09 21.66
CA LYS A 91 7.60 -11.71 22.59
C LYS A 91 8.79 -12.33 21.86
N HIS A 92 8.58 -12.77 20.63
CA HIS A 92 9.58 -13.47 19.83
C HIS A 92 9.89 -12.74 18.54
N LYS A 93 11.10 -12.96 18.01
CA LYS A 93 11.50 -12.45 16.71
C LYS A 93 10.69 -13.12 15.59
N PRO A 94 10.33 -12.38 14.53
CA PRO A 94 9.70 -12.95 13.34
C PRO A 94 10.53 -14.09 12.74
N ARG A 95 9.82 -15.05 12.14
CA ARG A 95 10.39 -16.21 11.43
C ARG A 95 9.81 -16.28 10.02
N VAL A 96 10.42 -17.09 9.17
CA VAL A 96 9.86 -17.41 7.85
C VAL A 96 9.51 -18.89 7.82
N LEU A 97 8.26 -19.18 7.47
CA LEU A 97 7.79 -20.53 7.18
C LEU A 97 7.90 -20.77 5.68
N PHE A 98 8.60 -21.82 5.29
CA PHE A 98 8.67 -22.33 3.94
C PHE A 98 7.79 -23.55 3.80
N VAL A 99 7.06 -23.62 2.69
CA VAL A 99 6.27 -24.78 2.27
C VAL A 99 6.71 -25.13 0.86
N TYR A 100 7.00 -26.40 0.61
CA TYR A 100 7.49 -26.84 -0.70
C TYR A 100 7.22 -28.33 -0.92
N VAL A 101 7.20 -28.76 -2.18
CA VAL A 101 7.11 -30.18 -2.53
C VAL A 101 8.52 -30.73 -2.69
N ASN A 102 8.80 -31.87 -2.04
CA ASN A 102 10.03 -32.60 -2.24
C ASN A 102 10.05 -33.24 -3.63
N ASN A 103 11.10 -33.00 -4.40
CA ASN A 103 11.20 -33.45 -5.79
C ASN A 103 11.31 -34.99 -5.93
N ILE A 104 11.80 -35.67 -4.89
CA ILE A 104 12.00 -37.13 -4.86
C ILE A 104 10.78 -37.84 -4.28
N THR A 105 10.30 -37.42 -3.10
CA THR A 105 9.19 -38.11 -2.42
C THR A 105 7.82 -37.65 -2.91
N HIS A 106 7.73 -36.48 -3.56
CA HIS A 106 6.49 -35.79 -3.91
C HIS A 106 5.60 -35.47 -2.70
N GLU A 107 6.19 -35.38 -1.52
CA GLU A 107 5.51 -34.98 -0.29
C GLU A 107 5.66 -33.47 -0.05
N ILE A 108 4.69 -32.88 0.64
CA ILE A 108 4.76 -31.47 1.07
C ILE A 108 5.60 -31.41 2.36
N ASN A 109 6.66 -30.61 2.30
CA ASN A 109 7.60 -30.37 3.38
C ASN A 109 7.47 -28.94 3.89
N TYR A 110 7.91 -28.78 5.14
CA TYR A 110 7.86 -27.52 5.86
C TYR A 110 9.24 -27.23 6.45
N GLY A 111 9.65 -25.98 6.39
CA GLY A 111 10.87 -25.50 7.03
C GLY A 111 10.59 -24.17 7.72
N ILE A 112 11.17 -23.97 8.91
CA ILE A 112 11.05 -22.67 9.58
C ILE A 112 12.43 -22.12 9.89
N GLU A 113 12.74 -20.98 9.32
CA GLU A 113 14.00 -20.29 9.51
C GLU A 113 13.82 -19.08 10.42
N LYS A 114 14.86 -18.75 11.20
CA LYS A 114 14.91 -17.47 11.89
C LYS A 114 15.21 -16.39 10.87
N LEU A 115 14.47 -15.29 10.92
CA LEU A 115 14.76 -14.15 10.07
C LEU A 115 15.91 -13.34 10.66
N SER A 116 16.82 -12.88 9.81
CA SER A 116 17.89 -11.97 10.18
C SER A 116 18.01 -10.87 9.14
N LEU A 117 18.15 -9.65 9.60
CA LEU A 117 18.43 -8.46 8.78
C LEU A 117 19.90 -8.01 8.95
N SER A 118 20.76 -8.88 9.50
CA SER A 118 22.13 -8.55 9.87
C SER A 118 23.07 -8.56 8.66
N GLY A 119 23.35 -7.39 8.08
CA GLY A 119 24.30 -7.19 6.99
C GLY A 119 23.64 -6.66 5.72
N ASP A 120 24.44 -6.04 4.85
CA ASP A 120 23.98 -5.52 3.55
C ASP A 120 23.70 -6.69 2.59
N HIS A 121 22.57 -7.39 2.77
CA HIS A 121 22.24 -8.58 1.98
C HIS A 121 21.62 -8.24 0.63
N ILE A 122 22.39 -7.54 -0.20
CA ILE A 122 21.99 -7.24 -1.59
C ILE A 122 22.12 -8.48 -2.49
N GLU A 123 22.68 -9.58 -2.00
CA GLU A 123 22.86 -10.82 -2.77
C GLU A 123 21.74 -11.85 -2.53
N TRP A 124 21.45 -12.61 -3.59
CA TRP A 124 20.57 -13.77 -3.51
C TRP A 124 21.21 -14.90 -2.70
N THR A 125 20.45 -15.45 -1.75
CA THR A 125 20.89 -16.52 -0.84
C THR A 125 19.94 -17.71 -0.87
N LEU A 126 20.42 -18.89 -0.48
CA LEU A 126 19.62 -20.12 -0.40
C LEU A 126 19.28 -20.33 1.08
N PRO A 127 18.00 -20.22 1.48
CA PRO A 127 17.57 -20.52 2.84
C PRO A 127 18.08 -21.89 3.29
N GLU A 128 18.62 -21.97 4.50
CA GLU A 128 19.20 -23.20 5.05
C GLU A 128 18.16 -24.32 5.13
N THR A 129 16.91 -23.95 5.43
CA THR A 129 15.78 -24.89 5.47
C THR A 129 15.49 -25.54 4.13
N LEU A 130 15.82 -24.88 3.00
CA LEU A 130 15.65 -25.46 1.66
C LEU A 130 16.85 -26.32 1.23
N LYS A 131 18.01 -26.17 1.88
CA LYS A 131 19.18 -27.06 1.70
C LYS A 131 18.97 -28.41 2.37
N GLN A 132 18.25 -28.41 3.50
CA GLN A 132 18.04 -29.60 4.32
C GLN A 132 16.78 -30.35 3.90
N THR A 133 16.87 -31.67 3.79
CA THR A 133 15.71 -32.58 3.65
C THR A 133 15.08 -32.87 5.01
N SER A 134 14.78 -31.84 5.80
CA SER A 134 14.10 -32.04 7.08
C SER A 134 12.59 -32.14 6.85
N HIS A 135 12.01 -33.31 7.14
CA HIS A 135 10.57 -33.49 7.25
C HIS A 135 10.13 -33.08 8.66
N ILE A 136 9.47 -31.93 8.78
CA ILE A 136 8.83 -31.52 10.03
C ILE A 136 7.34 -31.39 9.75
N GLY A 137 6.58 -32.48 9.90
CA GLY A 137 5.13 -32.39 9.83
C GLY A 137 4.39 -33.67 9.46
N PRO A 138 3.06 -33.57 9.31
CA PRO A 138 2.21 -34.72 9.07
C PRO A 138 2.47 -35.24 7.65
N HIS A 139 2.53 -36.56 7.49
CA HIS A 139 2.53 -37.18 6.17
C HIS A 139 1.23 -36.82 5.46
N LEU A 140 1.37 -35.91 4.51
CA LEU A 140 0.34 -35.60 3.55
C LEU A 140 0.43 -36.63 2.42
N GLN A 141 -0.72 -37.11 1.92
CA GLN A 141 -0.73 -38.04 0.79
C GLN A 141 0.06 -37.42 -0.38
N LYS A 142 0.67 -38.27 -1.21
CA LYS A 142 1.37 -37.81 -2.42
C LYS A 142 0.40 -36.99 -3.27
N TYR A 143 0.66 -35.69 -3.37
CA TYR A 143 -0.13 -34.78 -4.17
C TYR A 143 0.59 -34.49 -5.48
N GLU A 144 -0.18 -34.27 -6.55
CA GLU A 144 0.41 -33.95 -7.85
C GLU A 144 1.03 -32.55 -7.85
N SER A 145 0.39 -31.60 -7.16
CA SER A 145 0.91 -30.23 -7.04
C SER A 145 0.33 -29.47 -5.86
N LEU A 146 1.18 -28.68 -5.20
CA LEU A 146 0.80 -27.55 -4.36
C LEU A 146 0.49 -26.35 -5.27
N GLU A 147 -0.78 -25.91 -5.31
CA GLU A 147 -1.16 -24.71 -6.07
C GLU A 147 -0.78 -23.46 -5.27
N ASP A 148 -1.23 -23.39 -4.02
CA ASP A 148 -1.04 -22.24 -3.15
C ASP A 148 -0.99 -22.63 -1.67
N SER A 149 -0.47 -21.73 -0.85
CA SER A 149 -0.53 -21.82 0.60
C SER A 149 -0.78 -20.44 1.20
N ILE A 150 -1.48 -20.41 2.33
CA ILE A 150 -1.84 -19.19 3.04
C ILE A 150 -1.63 -19.43 4.53
N PHE A 151 -0.92 -18.54 5.21
CA PHE A 151 -0.63 -18.68 6.63
C PHE A 151 -1.36 -17.65 7.49
N ASP A 152 -2.23 -18.13 8.37
CA ASP A 152 -2.86 -17.33 9.43
C ASP A 152 -1.94 -17.26 10.65
N THR A 153 -1.21 -16.14 10.73
CA THR A 153 -0.32 -15.80 11.85
C THR A 153 -1.06 -15.67 13.19
N GLN A 154 -2.37 -15.33 13.19
CA GLN A 154 -3.12 -15.13 14.43
C GLN A 154 -3.53 -16.47 15.06
N SER A 155 -3.97 -17.41 14.23
CA SER A 155 -4.42 -18.73 14.68
C SER A 155 -3.34 -19.82 14.58
N ASN A 156 -2.18 -19.49 13.99
CA ASN A 156 -1.14 -20.44 13.59
C ASN A 156 -1.68 -21.58 12.70
N ILE A 157 -2.51 -21.22 11.73
CA ILE A 157 -3.13 -22.16 10.80
C ILE A 157 -2.53 -21.97 9.41
N LEU A 158 -2.03 -23.05 8.83
CA LEU A 158 -1.57 -23.11 7.45
C LEU A 158 -2.64 -23.78 6.58
N TYR A 159 -3.13 -23.06 5.59
CA TYR A 159 -4.04 -23.55 4.57
C TYR A 159 -3.22 -23.96 3.34
N LEU A 160 -3.37 -25.20 2.90
CA LEU A 160 -2.69 -25.75 1.73
C LEU A 160 -3.72 -26.07 0.65
N ILE A 161 -3.59 -25.40 -0.50
CA ILE A 161 -4.44 -25.66 -1.66
C ILE A 161 -3.69 -26.59 -2.60
N THR A 162 -4.15 -27.82 -2.71
CA THR A 162 -3.51 -28.87 -3.52
C THR A 162 -4.41 -29.28 -4.68
N ARG A 163 -3.79 -29.76 -5.76
CA ARG A 163 -4.50 -30.41 -6.86
C ARG A 163 -4.28 -31.92 -6.79
N THR A 164 -5.37 -32.66 -6.91
CA THR A 164 -5.36 -34.13 -6.99
C THR A 164 -5.43 -34.59 -8.45
N SER A 165 -5.08 -35.85 -8.70
CA SER A 165 -5.12 -36.50 -10.02
C SER A 165 -6.47 -36.46 -10.73
N ALA A 166 -7.55 -36.37 -9.96
CA ALA A 166 -8.90 -36.15 -10.47
C ALA A 166 -9.19 -34.69 -10.90
N ARG A 167 -8.17 -33.81 -10.95
CA ARG A 167 -8.27 -32.35 -11.14
C ARG A 167 -9.12 -31.63 -10.10
N SER A 168 -9.50 -32.29 -9.00
CA SER A 168 -10.21 -31.64 -7.89
C SER A 168 -9.22 -30.90 -7.00
N ARG A 169 -9.55 -29.65 -6.66
CA ARG A 169 -8.79 -28.84 -5.71
C ARG A 169 -9.19 -29.21 -4.29
N LYS A 170 -8.20 -29.44 -3.43
CA LYS A 170 -8.38 -29.79 -2.03
C LYS A 170 -7.75 -28.73 -1.13
N VAL A 171 -8.34 -28.54 0.04
CA VAL A 171 -7.77 -27.72 1.12
C VAL A 171 -7.40 -28.64 2.26
N HIS A 172 -6.14 -28.54 2.68
CA HIS A 172 -5.68 -29.10 3.95
C HIS A 172 -5.44 -27.98 4.94
N VAL A 173 -5.92 -28.19 6.16
CA VAL A 173 -5.73 -27.26 7.27
C VAL A 173 -4.71 -27.90 8.21
N VAL A 174 -3.59 -27.21 8.43
CA VAL A 174 -2.50 -27.67 9.28
C VAL A 174 -2.32 -26.67 10.41
N TYR A 175 -2.48 -27.13 11.65
CA TYR A 175 -2.18 -26.33 12.83
C TYR A 175 -0.68 -26.41 13.12
N VAL A 176 -0.06 -25.27 13.43
CA VAL A 176 1.36 -25.18 13.72
C VAL A 176 1.57 -24.79 15.18
N SER A 177 1.94 -25.76 16.02
CA SER A 177 2.17 -25.54 17.45
C SER A 177 3.66 -25.29 17.73
N ASN A 178 3.95 -24.52 18.79
CA ASN A 178 5.31 -24.17 19.20
C ASN A 178 6.16 -23.53 18.08
N ILE A 179 5.54 -22.68 17.25
CA ILE A 179 6.16 -22.12 16.03
C ILE A 179 7.40 -21.24 16.30
N PHE A 180 7.61 -20.77 17.54
CA PHE A 180 8.79 -20.00 17.94
C PHE A 180 9.84 -20.80 18.72
N TYR A 181 9.55 -22.08 19.03
CA TYR A 181 10.44 -22.94 19.82
C TYR A 181 11.13 -23.99 18.94
N VAL A 182 12.09 -24.72 19.51
CA VAL A 182 12.88 -25.76 18.81
C VAL A 182 12.01 -26.95 18.42
N ASN A 183 10.97 -27.24 19.18
CA ASN A 183 10.04 -28.35 19.01
C ASN A 183 8.77 -27.94 18.25
N THR A 184 8.90 -27.12 17.21
CA THR A 184 7.75 -26.79 16.36
C THR A 184 7.13 -28.07 15.80
N LYS A 185 5.81 -28.21 15.92
CA LYS A 185 5.06 -29.35 15.39
C LYS A 185 4.01 -28.86 14.42
N PHE A 186 3.87 -29.59 13.33
CA PHE A 186 2.78 -29.41 12.38
C PHE A 186 1.80 -30.55 12.62
N GLU A 187 0.57 -30.19 12.95
CA GLU A 187 -0.50 -31.11 13.27
C GLU A 187 -1.59 -30.96 12.22
N LYS A 188 -1.77 -31.97 11.38
CA LYS A 188 -2.81 -31.96 10.37
C LYS A 188 -4.17 -32.00 11.08
N PHE A 189 -5.04 -31.05 10.74
CA PHE A 189 -6.44 -31.19 11.07
C PHE A 189 -6.99 -32.36 10.25
N SER A 190 -7.62 -33.35 10.89
CA SER A 190 -7.93 -34.65 10.27
C SER A 190 -8.83 -34.56 9.02
N ARG A 191 -9.51 -33.43 8.82
CA ARG A 191 -10.43 -33.19 7.70
C ARG A 191 -9.72 -32.54 6.52
N GLU A 192 -9.80 -33.21 5.37
CA GLU A 192 -9.57 -32.62 4.05
C GLU A 192 -10.89 -32.07 3.53
N PHE A 193 -10.85 -30.90 2.89
CA PHE A 193 -12.02 -30.29 2.27
C PHE A 193 -11.86 -30.17 0.77
N THR A 194 -12.95 -30.32 0.03
CA THR A 194 -12.98 -30.00 -1.40
C THR A 194 -13.20 -28.50 -1.55
N VAL A 195 -12.39 -27.84 -2.38
CA VAL A 195 -12.56 -26.40 -2.67
C VAL A 195 -13.88 -26.17 -3.40
N HIS A 196 -14.64 -25.18 -2.95
CA HIS A 196 -15.92 -24.79 -3.56
C HIS A 196 -15.74 -24.36 -5.03
N PRO A 197 -16.65 -24.72 -5.95
CA PRO A 197 -16.58 -24.35 -7.37
C PRO A 197 -16.42 -22.84 -7.64
N GLU A 198 -16.99 -21.98 -6.79
CA GLU A 198 -16.87 -20.51 -6.86
C GLU A 198 -15.42 -19.99 -6.74
N ASN A 199 -14.50 -20.81 -6.24
CA ASN A 199 -13.07 -20.47 -6.20
C ASN A 199 -12.33 -20.82 -7.49
N LYS A 200 -13.04 -21.31 -8.53
CA LYS A 200 -12.43 -21.59 -9.84
C LYS A 200 -11.83 -20.34 -10.47
N ASP A 201 -12.54 -19.22 -10.35
CA ASP A 201 -12.19 -17.93 -10.97
C ASP A 201 -11.46 -16.98 -9.99
N ARG A 202 -11.09 -17.50 -8.80
CA ARG A 202 -10.32 -16.78 -7.77
C ARG A 202 -8.88 -17.29 -7.74
N PHE A 203 -7.92 -16.38 -7.87
CA PHE A 203 -6.50 -16.72 -7.98
C PHE A 203 -5.61 -15.66 -7.34
N ASP A 204 -4.31 -15.96 -7.24
CA ASP A 204 -3.27 -15.12 -6.63
C ASP A 204 -3.62 -14.66 -5.22
N TRP A 205 -3.84 -15.64 -4.33
CA TRP A 205 -4.11 -15.37 -2.93
C TRP A 205 -2.84 -14.86 -2.24
N VAL A 206 -2.97 -13.72 -1.59
CA VAL A 206 -1.89 -13.04 -0.88
C VAL A 206 -2.34 -12.72 0.53
N GLU A 207 -1.71 -13.33 1.54
CA GLU A 207 -1.95 -12.92 2.92
C GLU A 207 -1.29 -11.58 3.25
N ASN A 208 -1.97 -10.83 4.12
CA ASN A 208 -1.41 -9.69 4.82
C ASN A 208 -1.45 -9.97 6.33
N PRO A 209 -0.31 -10.36 6.92
CA PRO A 209 -0.25 -10.77 8.33
C PRO A 209 -0.31 -9.58 9.29
N TYR A 210 -0.33 -8.33 8.81
CA TYR A 210 -0.47 -7.12 9.63
C TYR A 210 -1.92 -6.64 9.73
N GLU A 211 -2.71 -6.86 8.69
CA GLU A 211 -4.13 -6.50 8.65
C GLU A 211 -5.05 -7.66 8.97
N HIS A 212 -4.50 -8.88 9.08
CA HIS A 212 -5.28 -10.12 9.24
C HIS A 212 -6.29 -10.31 8.10
N THR A 213 -5.87 -9.98 6.88
CA THR A 213 -6.66 -10.07 5.66
C THR A 213 -5.94 -10.91 4.61
N VAL A 214 -6.71 -11.45 3.69
CA VAL A 214 -6.23 -12.10 2.47
C VAL A 214 -6.81 -11.35 1.28
N TYR A 215 -5.97 -11.09 0.31
CA TYR A 215 -6.35 -10.48 -0.96
C TYR A 215 -6.32 -11.54 -2.06
N TYR A 216 -7.20 -11.42 -3.04
CA TYR A 216 -7.21 -12.29 -4.21
C TYR A 216 -7.80 -11.56 -5.42
N ILE A 217 -7.48 -12.07 -6.62
CA ILE A 217 -8.07 -11.60 -7.87
C ILE A 217 -9.26 -12.50 -8.21
N ARG A 218 -10.40 -11.91 -8.58
CA ARG A 218 -11.54 -12.61 -9.17
C ARG A 218 -11.69 -12.20 -10.62
N ARG A 219 -11.64 -13.19 -11.52
CA ARG A 219 -11.90 -12.96 -12.94
C ARG A 219 -13.38 -12.65 -13.17
N LYS A 220 -13.67 -11.55 -13.87
CA LYS A 220 -15.04 -11.28 -14.35
C LYS A 220 -15.30 -12.01 -15.66
N GLU A 221 -16.58 -12.20 -15.96
CA GLU A 221 -17.00 -12.63 -17.30
C GLU A 221 -16.59 -11.63 -18.39
N ASN A 222 -16.46 -10.34 -18.04
CA ASN A 222 -15.92 -9.33 -18.95
C ASN A 222 -14.39 -9.45 -19.04
N PRO A 223 -13.82 -9.78 -20.22
CA PRO A 223 -12.40 -10.07 -20.37
C PRO A 223 -11.47 -8.86 -20.22
N ARG A 224 -12.00 -7.66 -19.93
CA ARG A 224 -11.21 -6.43 -19.81
C ARG A 224 -10.86 -6.05 -18.37
N LYS A 225 -11.59 -6.55 -17.38
CA LYS A 225 -11.41 -6.17 -15.97
C LYS A 225 -11.57 -7.35 -15.03
N ASP A 226 -10.69 -7.43 -14.04
CA ASP A 226 -10.80 -8.34 -12.90
C ASP A 226 -11.13 -7.53 -11.63
N ASP A 227 -11.68 -8.17 -10.61
CA ASP A 227 -11.84 -7.55 -9.28
C ASP A 227 -10.64 -7.90 -8.40
N LEU A 228 -10.11 -6.91 -7.68
CA LEU A 228 -9.32 -7.15 -6.48
C LEU A 228 -10.29 -7.24 -5.30
N CYS A 229 -10.29 -8.39 -4.63
CA CYS A 229 -11.12 -8.63 -3.46
C CYS A 229 -10.25 -8.71 -2.19
N ARG A 230 -10.83 -8.34 -1.05
CA ARG A 230 -10.27 -8.51 0.29
C ARG A 230 -11.21 -9.33 1.17
N LEU A 231 -10.63 -10.17 2.01
CA LEU A 231 -11.38 -11.02 2.95
C LEU A 231 -10.66 -11.03 4.30
N PRO A 232 -11.36 -10.94 5.44
CA PRO A 232 -10.75 -11.23 6.74
C PRO A 232 -10.22 -12.67 6.77
N ILE A 233 -9.03 -12.90 7.32
CA ILE A 233 -8.41 -14.23 7.32
C ILE A 233 -9.23 -15.28 8.09
N SER A 234 -10.01 -14.84 9.08
CA SER A 234 -10.96 -15.67 9.82
C SER A 234 -12.08 -16.26 8.95
N GLU A 235 -12.36 -15.65 7.79
CA GLU A 235 -13.37 -16.10 6.84
C GLU A 235 -12.79 -16.91 5.68
N LEU A 236 -11.46 -17.06 5.62
CA LEU A 236 -10.76 -17.74 4.52
C LEU A 236 -11.29 -19.17 4.32
N LEU A 237 -11.47 -19.92 5.41
CA LEU A 237 -11.96 -21.29 5.32
C LEU A 237 -13.38 -21.35 4.73
N SER A 238 -14.27 -20.46 5.15
CA SER A 238 -15.62 -20.35 4.56
C SER A 238 -15.60 -19.89 3.11
N SER A 239 -14.68 -19.01 2.72
CA SER A 239 -14.49 -18.69 1.30
C SER A 239 -14.08 -19.92 0.49
N LEU A 240 -13.12 -20.70 1.01
CA LEU A 240 -12.60 -21.87 0.31
C LEU A 240 -13.59 -23.04 0.25
N ILE A 241 -14.41 -23.26 1.27
CA ILE A 241 -15.33 -24.42 1.38
C ILE A 241 -16.76 -24.07 0.96
N ASP A 242 -17.26 -22.90 1.36
CA ASP A 242 -18.65 -22.49 1.14
C ASP A 242 -18.77 -21.49 -0.03
N GLY A 243 -17.65 -21.05 -0.60
CA GLY A 243 -17.64 -20.08 -1.70
C GLY A 243 -17.95 -18.65 -1.27
N LYS A 244 -17.91 -18.33 0.04
CA LYS A 244 -18.14 -16.97 0.54
C LYS A 244 -17.24 -15.95 -0.19
N GLU A 245 -17.82 -14.85 -0.66
CA GLU A 245 -17.06 -13.82 -1.37
C GLU A 245 -16.43 -12.81 -0.40
N GLY A 246 -15.27 -12.29 -0.77
CA GLY A 246 -14.68 -11.11 -0.16
C GLY A 246 -15.27 -9.80 -0.69
N GLU A 247 -14.97 -8.71 0.00
CA GLU A 247 -15.34 -7.37 -0.39
C GLU A 247 -14.50 -6.90 -1.59
N ILE A 248 -15.15 -6.31 -2.58
CA ILE A 248 -14.46 -5.73 -3.74
C ILE A 248 -13.75 -4.45 -3.28
N VAL A 249 -12.44 -4.41 -3.44
CA VAL A 249 -11.62 -3.22 -3.16
C VAL A 249 -11.66 -2.28 -4.37
N THR A 250 -11.49 -2.84 -5.58
CA THR A 250 -11.33 -2.08 -6.82
C THR A 250 -11.32 -2.99 -8.05
N ASP A 251 -11.64 -2.43 -9.21
CA ASP A 251 -11.39 -3.06 -10.51
C ASP A 251 -9.89 -2.99 -10.87
N MET A 252 -9.39 -4.02 -11.56
CA MET A 252 -8.05 -4.09 -12.15
C MET A 252 -8.13 -4.45 -13.64
N PRO A 253 -7.16 -4.04 -14.48
CA PRO A 253 -7.08 -4.54 -15.86
C PRO A 253 -6.83 -6.06 -15.88
N ALA A 254 -7.62 -6.82 -16.65
CA ALA A 254 -7.56 -8.29 -16.67
C ALA A 254 -6.32 -8.91 -17.34
N VAL A 255 -5.43 -8.08 -17.92
CA VAL A 255 -4.34 -8.57 -18.77
C VAL A 255 -3.16 -9.01 -17.92
N GLY A 256 -2.92 -10.33 -17.85
CA GLY A 256 -1.61 -10.93 -17.57
C GLY A 256 -0.98 -10.64 -16.20
N ARG A 257 -1.71 -10.01 -15.29
CA ARG A 257 -1.17 -9.54 -14.01
C ARG A 257 -1.43 -10.51 -12.90
N SER A 258 -0.36 -10.84 -12.18
CA SER A 258 -0.44 -11.56 -10.93
C SER A 258 -0.32 -10.64 -9.73
N LEU A 259 -1.17 -10.85 -8.73
CA LEU A 259 -1.05 -10.17 -7.44
C LEU A 259 0.11 -10.81 -6.66
N ILE A 260 1.07 -9.99 -6.22
CA ILE A 260 2.24 -10.49 -5.47
C ILE A 260 2.18 -10.02 -4.02
N TRP A 261 1.63 -8.83 -3.78
CA TRP A 261 1.60 -8.21 -2.46
C TRP A 261 0.49 -7.15 -2.35
N ALA A 262 -0.10 -7.01 -1.16
CA ALA A 262 -1.08 -5.96 -0.85
C ALA A 262 -1.07 -5.55 0.64
N HIS A 263 -1.07 -4.25 0.92
CA HIS A 263 -1.12 -3.67 2.27
C HIS A 263 -1.60 -2.23 2.27
N LYS A 264 -2.49 -1.85 3.21
CA LYS A 264 -3.00 -0.48 3.41
C LYS A 264 -3.49 0.20 2.14
N GLY A 265 -4.16 -0.56 1.27
CA GLY A 265 -4.65 -0.07 -0.01
C GLY A 265 -3.54 0.22 -1.02
N VAL A 266 -2.34 -0.32 -0.83
CA VAL A 266 -1.28 -0.39 -1.85
C VAL A 266 -1.14 -1.83 -2.28
N MET A 267 -0.87 -2.05 -3.56
CA MET A 267 -0.65 -3.36 -4.12
C MET A 267 0.54 -3.36 -5.07
N ILE A 268 1.18 -4.53 -5.18
CA ILE A 268 2.23 -4.80 -6.15
C ILE A 268 1.75 -5.96 -7.02
N THR A 269 1.66 -5.69 -8.33
CA THR A 269 1.31 -6.69 -9.33
C THR A 269 2.49 -6.96 -10.25
N LEU A 270 2.67 -8.21 -10.65
CA LEU A 270 3.64 -8.64 -11.66
C LEU A 270 2.92 -8.78 -13.01
N ASP A 271 3.38 -8.06 -14.02
CA ASP A 271 2.89 -8.16 -15.40
C ASP A 271 4.00 -8.71 -16.30
N ARG A 272 3.63 -9.40 -17.37
CA ARG A 272 4.56 -9.86 -18.38
C ARG A 272 4.37 -9.07 -19.65
N VAL A 273 5.37 -8.25 -19.97
CA VAL A 273 5.34 -7.36 -21.14
C VAL A 273 6.25 -7.93 -22.21
N THR A 274 5.73 -8.10 -23.42
CA THR A 274 6.55 -8.42 -24.59
C THR A 274 7.01 -7.12 -25.24
N ASP A 275 8.32 -6.96 -25.38
CA ASP A 275 9.00 -5.78 -25.90
C ASP A 275 10.02 -6.25 -26.95
N ASP A 276 9.81 -5.89 -28.21
CA ASP A 276 10.64 -6.31 -29.36
C ASP A 276 10.88 -7.82 -29.48
N GLY A 277 9.87 -8.64 -29.14
CA GLY A 277 9.94 -10.10 -29.17
C GLY A 277 10.53 -10.74 -27.91
N ASN A 278 11.09 -9.93 -27.01
CA ASN A 278 11.59 -10.38 -25.71
C ASN A 278 10.53 -10.20 -24.64
N GLN A 279 10.33 -11.21 -23.79
CA GLN A 279 9.40 -11.08 -22.66
C GLN A 279 10.14 -10.58 -21.43
N LYS A 280 9.60 -9.53 -20.80
CA LYS A 280 10.13 -8.93 -19.58
C LYS A 280 9.05 -8.97 -18.51
N ASP A 281 9.46 -9.36 -17.30
CA ASP A 281 8.59 -9.29 -16.13
C ASP A 281 8.72 -7.87 -15.52
N VAL A 282 7.59 -7.27 -15.17
CA VAL A 282 7.49 -5.89 -14.74
C VAL A 282 6.61 -5.80 -13.50
N TYR A 283 7.14 -5.27 -12.41
CA TYR A 283 6.32 -4.94 -11.25
C TYR A 283 5.69 -3.57 -11.38
N PHE A 284 4.42 -3.50 -11.00
CA PHE A 284 3.67 -2.26 -10.86
C PHE A 284 3.24 -2.08 -9.41
N THR A 285 3.66 -0.98 -8.79
CA THR A 285 3.27 -0.59 -7.43
C THR A 285 2.24 0.53 -7.53
N ARG A 286 1.05 0.34 -6.97
CA ARG A 286 -0.06 1.30 -7.10
C ARG A 286 -0.91 1.37 -5.84
N ASN A 287 -1.55 2.51 -5.64
CA ASN A 287 -2.64 2.64 -4.67
C ASN A 287 -3.95 2.09 -5.28
N SER A 288 -4.65 1.23 -4.54
CA SER A 288 -5.90 0.57 -4.91
C SER A 288 -7.02 1.56 -5.16
N SER A 289 -7.00 2.73 -4.52
CA SER A 289 -8.03 3.77 -4.71
C SER A 289 -7.91 4.56 -6.01
N SER A 290 -6.79 4.44 -6.74
CA SER A 290 -6.50 5.32 -7.88
C SER A 290 -5.71 4.62 -8.99
N PHE A 291 -6.36 3.69 -9.70
CA PHE A 291 -5.79 3.04 -10.89
C PHE A 291 -5.47 4.01 -12.04
N THR A 292 -6.04 5.21 -12.01
CA THR A 292 -5.84 6.29 -12.98
C THR A 292 -4.55 7.08 -12.73
N LYS A 293 -3.97 7.03 -11.53
CA LYS A 293 -2.64 7.62 -11.26
C LYS A 293 -1.55 6.66 -11.75
N LEU A 294 -0.52 7.21 -12.40
CA LEU A 294 0.67 6.46 -12.82
C LEU A 294 1.36 5.87 -11.60
N GLY A 295 1.15 4.57 -11.36
CA GLY A 295 1.91 3.85 -10.34
C GLY A 295 3.37 3.65 -10.73
N ARG A 296 4.21 3.28 -9.77
CA ARG A 296 5.64 3.03 -10.02
C ARG A 296 5.85 1.72 -10.75
N ARG A 297 6.75 1.73 -11.73
CA ARG A 297 7.12 0.59 -12.56
C ARG A 297 8.56 0.19 -12.27
N CYS A 298 8.78 -1.06 -11.86
CA CYS A 298 10.10 -1.64 -11.72
C CYS A 298 10.28 -2.76 -12.74
N ASN A 299 11.25 -2.58 -13.63
CA ASN A 299 11.56 -3.57 -14.66
C ASN A 299 12.59 -4.54 -14.09
N ILE A 300 12.34 -5.83 -14.29
CA ILE A 300 13.31 -6.87 -14.01
C ILE A 300 14.10 -7.10 -15.31
N GLN A 301 15.44 -7.11 -15.23
CA GLN A 301 16.24 -7.45 -16.40
C GLN A 301 15.99 -8.90 -16.85
N GLU A 302 16.06 -9.07 -18.16
CA GLU A 302 15.65 -10.22 -18.96
C GLU A 302 15.89 -11.58 -18.29
N LEU A 303 14.84 -12.38 -18.22
CA LEU A 303 14.89 -13.71 -17.62
C LEU A 303 14.42 -14.71 -18.66
N ASP A 304 15.22 -15.76 -18.90
CA ASP A 304 14.79 -16.85 -19.79
C ASP A 304 13.41 -17.37 -19.34
N VAL A 305 12.47 -17.20 -20.26
CA VAL A 305 11.01 -17.34 -20.11
C VAL A 305 10.62 -18.80 -19.87
N ARG A 306 11.50 -19.74 -20.26
CA ARG A 306 11.19 -21.17 -20.31
C ARG A 306 10.90 -21.78 -18.94
N ASN A 307 11.43 -21.20 -17.85
CA ASN A 307 11.16 -21.66 -16.49
C ASN A 307 10.22 -20.68 -15.77
N ARG A 308 8.97 -21.12 -15.54
CA ARG A 308 7.98 -20.38 -14.75
C ARG A 308 8.54 -20.12 -13.35
N LYS A 309 8.78 -18.85 -13.03
CA LYS A 309 9.33 -18.41 -11.74
C LYS A 309 8.20 -18.15 -10.77
N THR A 310 8.20 -18.82 -9.63
CA THR A 310 7.36 -18.39 -8.53
C THR A 310 8.07 -17.29 -7.78
N ARG A 311 7.50 -16.07 -7.87
CA ARG A 311 7.95 -14.90 -7.12
C ARG A 311 6.96 -14.62 -5.99
N ARG A 312 7.48 -14.43 -4.79
CA ARG A 312 6.71 -14.02 -3.60
C ARG A 312 7.44 -12.88 -2.92
N LEU A 313 6.68 -11.96 -2.36
CA LEU A 313 7.20 -10.81 -1.63
C LEU A 313 6.68 -10.88 -0.20
N ILE A 314 7.60 -10.93 0.75
CA ILE A 314 7.31 -10.76 2.17
C ILE A 314 7.80 -9.37 2.58
N THR A 315 6.97 -8.63 3.29
CA THR A 315 7.34 -7.32 3.85
C THR A 315 7.36 -7.39 5.36
N VAL A 316 8.41 -6.82 5.96
CA VAL A 316 8.55 -6.73 7.41
C VAL A 316 8.51 -5.27 7.82
N PHE A 317 7.58 -4.90 8.72
CA PHE A 317 7.32 -3.51 9.11
C PHE A 317 7.63 -3.25 10.59
N ASP A 318 7.95 -1.99 10.87
CA ASP A 318 7.86 -1.36 12.19
C ASP A 318 8.53 -2.16 13.32
N TRP A 319 7.78 -2.67 14.30
CA TRP A 319 8.35 -3.40 15.44
C TRP A 319 9.04 -4.70 15.02
N ASP A 320 8.47 -5.42 14.04
CA ASP A 320 9.07 -6.65 13.51
C ASP A 320 10.36 -6.33 12.77
N TYR A 321 10.43 -5.20 12.05
CA TYR A 321 11.66 -4.72 11.44
C TYR A 321 12.71 -4.38 12.51
N CYS A 322 12.30 -3.58 13.49
CA CYS A 322 13.16 -3.12 14.57
C CYS A 322 13.83 -4.26 15.35
N ILE A 323 13.05 -5.27 15.76
CA ILE A 323 13.59 -6.39 16.55
C ILE A 323 14.57 -7.25 15.74
N LEU A 324 14.41 -7.30 14.42
CA LEU A 324 15.31 -8.00 13.53
C LEU A 324 16.58 -7.20 13.22
N ALA A 325 16.44 -5.90 12.94
CA ALA A 325 17.54 -5.03 12.54
C ALA A 325 18.46 -4.64 13.71
N HIS A 326 17.89 -4.39 14.90
CA HIS A 326 18.64 -3.81 16.02
C HIS A 326 18.78 -4.74 17.23
N GLY A 327 18.01 -5.83 17.27
CA GLY A 327 17.94 -6.70 18.45
C GLY A 327 17.25 -6.02 19.64
N GLY A 328 17.06 -6.76 20.74
CA GLY A 328 16.33 -6.28 21.93
C GLY A 328 14.83 -6.62 21.91
N ASP A 329 14.04 -5.86 22.66
CA ASP A 329 12.57 -5.98 22.80
C ASP A 329 11.78 -5.21 21.73
N GLY A 330 12.49 -4.69 20.70
CA GLY A 330 11.92 -3.88 19.62
C GLY A 330 11.47 -2.48 20.07
N THR A 331 11.96 -1.98 21.22
CA THR A 331 11.67 -0.62 21.67
C THR A 331 12.58 0.44 21.07
N ARG A 332 13.82 0.09 20.69
CA ARG A 332 14.82 1.05 20.21
C ARG A 332 15.54 0.57 18.95
N GLY A 333 15.73 1.50 18.01
CA GLY A 333 16.57 1.39 16.84
C GLY A 333 18.01 1.86 17.06
N PRO A 334 18.78 2.08 15.98
CA PRO A 334 20.19 2.43 16.06
C PRO A 334 20.34 3.84 16.66
N GLY A 335 21.29 4.00 17.58
CA GLY A 335 21.46 5.25 18.34
C GLY A 335 20.46 5.45 19.47
N GLY A 336 19.68 4.43 19.84
CA GLY A 336 18.75 4.47 20.98
C GLY A 336 17.42 5.18 20.70
N ARG A 337 17.14 5.52 19.43
CA ARG A 337 15.86 6.11 19.01
C ARG A 337 14.72 5.12 19.19
N VAL A 338 13.56 5.59 19.59
CA VAL A 338 12.39 4.72 19.81
C VAL A 338 11.83 4.26 18.46
N CYS A 339 11.48 2.98 18.34
CA CYS A 339 10.89 2.42 17.12
C CYS A 339 9.53 3.07 16.78
N PRO A 340 9.18 3.22 15.49
CA PRO A 340 8.08 4.08 15.03
C PRO A 340 6.70 3.76 15.60
N ILE A 341 6.44 2.50 15.99
CA ILE A 341 5.16 2.13 16.64
C ILE A 341 4.90 2.99 17.88
N TYR A 342 5.95 3.31 18.64
CA TYR A 342 5.84 4.17 19.81
C TYR A 342 6.01 5.65 19.47
N TYR A 343 6.54 5.98 18.28
CA TYR A 343 6.68 7.36 17.83
C TYR A 343 5.35 7.94 17.35
N ASN A 344 4.47 7.16 16.73
CA ASN A 344 3.15 7.66 16.31
C ASN A 344 2.25 8.05 17.50
N ASP A 345 2.38 7.40 18.65
CA ASP A 345 1.64 7.79 19.87
C ASP A 345 2.24 9.04 20.55
N LEU A 346 3.54 9.31 20.37
CA LEU A 346 4.24 10.48 20.92
C LEU A 346 4.23 11.70 19.97
N ALA A 347 4.26 11.49 18.65
CA ALA A 347 4.36 12.54 17.63
C ALA A 347 3.03 13.26 17.36
N VAL A 348 1.89 12.69 17.74
CA VAL A 348 0.61 13.42 17.81
C VAL A 348 0.71 14.59 18.81
N ILE A 349 1.65 14.55 19.74
CA ILE A 349 1.89 15.63 20.72
C ILE A 349 2.94 16.64 20.22
N GLU A 350 3.92 16.24 19.39
CA GLU A 350 5.05 17.13 19.04
C GLU A 350 5.03 17.71 17.60
N ASN A 351 4.33 17.12 16.63
CA ASN A 351 4.47 17.54 15.22
C ASN A 351 3.42 18.54 14.70
N THR A 352 2.70 19.23 15.60
CA THR A 352 1.86 20.38 15.24
C THR A 352 2.64 21.70 15.10
N GLY A 353 3.96 21.69 15.32
CA GLY A 353 4.69 22.90 15.72
C GLY A 353 5.60 23.63 14.73
N SER A 354 5.87 23.16 13.50
CA SER A 354 6.87 23.84 12.64
C SER A 354 6.40 24.19 11.22
N GLY A 355 5.79 23.24 10.49
CA GLY A 355 5.29 23.50 9.12
C GLY A 355 4.08 24.44 9.09
N ASN A 356 3.16 24.28 10.05
CA ASN A 356 1.97 25.12 10.15
C ASN A 356 2.27 26.53 10.67
N THR A 357 3.31 26.72 11.47
CA THR A 357 3.70 28.03 12.00
C THR A 357 4.07 29.01 10.89
N LEU A 358 4.81 28.57 9.87
CA LEU A 358 5.19 29.45 8.76
C LEU A 358 3.97 29.88 7.93
N TYR A 359 3.02 28.95 7.74
CA TYR A 359 1.75 29.22 7.06
C TYR A 359 0.83 30.13 7.88
N ILE A 360 0.72 29.91 9.19
CA ILE A 360 -0.04 30.75 10.11
C ILE A 360 0.57 32.15 10.19
N VAL A 361 1.90 32.27 10.28
CA VAL A 361 2.61 33.56 10.27
C VAL A 361 2.39 34.29 8.94
N ALA A 362 2.42 33.59 7.81
CA ALA A 362 2.13 34.19 6.50
C ALA A 362 0.67 34.69 6.40
N ILE A 363 -0.30 33.92 6.91
CA ILE A 363 -1.72 34.34 6.96
C ILE A 363 -1.89 35.56 7.85
N VAL A 364 -1.27 35.58 9.03
CA VAL A 364 -1.35 36.70 9.98
C VAL A 364 -0.73 37.97 9.37
N LEU A 365 0.44 37.85 8.74
CA LEU A 365 1.09 38.98 8.04
C LEU A 365 0.22 39.51 6.89
N MET A 366 -0.40 38.63 6.12
CA MET A 366 -1.32 39.02 5.04
C MET A 366 -2.53 39.78 5.61
N PHE A 367 -3.11 39.28 6.71
CA PHE A 367 -4.24 39.93 7.37
C PHE A 367 -3.88 41.33 7.89
N VAL A 368 -2.72 41.47 8.53
CA VAL A 368 -2.20 42.77 8.99
C VAL A 368 -2.01 43.73 7.81
N PHE A 369 -1.48 43.25 6.68
CA PHE A 369 -1.35 44.06 5.47
C PHE A 369 -2.69 44.53 4.92
N ILE A 370 -3.71 43.67 4.92
CA ILE A 370 -5.07 44.03 4.50
C ILE A 370 -5.65 45.12 5.40
N VAL A 371 -5.51 44.97 6.73
CA VAL A 371 -5.99 45.98 7.69
C VAL A 371 -5.26 47.31 7.49
N LEU A 372 -3.93 47.30 7.32
CA LEU A 372 -3.15 48.50 7.04
C LEU A 372 -3.57 49.17 5.72
N LEU A 373 -3.84 48.39 4.68
CA LEU A 373 -4.36 48.91 3.40
C LEU A 373 -5.74 49.54 3.57
N LEU A 374 -6.64 48.94 4.35
CA LEU A 374 -7.95 49.50 4.63
C LEU A 374 -7.83 50.82 5.40
N VAL A 375 -7.02 50.86 6.47
CA VAL A 375 -6.74 52.08 7.23
C VAL A 375 -6.15 53.16 6.32
N TYR A 376 -5.21 52.80 5.46
CA TYR A 376 -4.58 53.72 4.51
C TYR A 376 -5.60 54.27 3.50
N VAL A 377 -6.48 53.43 2.94
CA VAL A 377 -7.55 53.87 2.01
C VAL A 377 -8.55 54.78 2.73
N CYS A 378 -8.95 54.45 3.96
CA CYS A 378 -9.83 55.30 4.77
C CYS A 378 -9.18 56.66 5.08
N TRP A 379 -7.89 56.66 5.42
CA TRP A 379 -7.13 57.89 5.67
C TRP A 379 -6.99 58.73 4.40
N LEU A 380 -6.68 58.11 3.27
CA LEU A 380 -6.55 58.78 1.98
C LEU A 380 -7.88 59.41 1.55
N ARG A 381 -9.00 58.69 1.72
CA ARG A 381 -10.35 59.21 1.46
C ARG A 381 -10.67 60.41 2.35
N ARG A 382 -10.37 60.34 3.64
CA ARG A 382 -10.60 61.46 4.57
C ARG A 382 -9.79 62.70 4.21
N ASN A 383 -8.51 62.54 3.85
CA ASN A 383 -7.70 63.68 3.41
C ASN A 383 -8.17 64.26 2.07
N LEU A 384 -8.69 63.42 1.17
CA LEU A 384 -9.32 63.88 -0.07
C LEU A 384 -10.59 64.68 0.22
N ASP A 385 -11.44 64.21 1.13
CA ASP A 385 -12.64 64.92 1.57
C ASP A 385 -12.29 66.25 2.28
N ASP A 386 -11.21 66.30 3.06
CA ASP A 386 -10.72 67.54 3.70
C ASP A 386 -10.06 68.52 2.71
N SER A 387 -9.62 68.04 1.54
CA SER A 387 -9.02 68.87 0.47
C SER A 387 -10.03 69.45 -0.51
N LEU A 388 -11.28 68.97 -0.47
CA LEU A 388 -12.37 69.53 -1.28
C LEU A 388 -12.92 70.81 -0.60
N PRO A 389 -13.00 71.94 -1.30
CA PRO A 389 -13.58 73.16 -0.75
C PRO A 389 -15.06 72.92 -0.37
N ARG A 390 -15.45 73.39 0.82
CA ARG A 390 -16.79 73.21 1.42
C ARG A 390 -17.99 73.64 0.54
N ASP A 391 -17.74 74.31 -0.58
CA ASP A 391 -18.77 74.93 -1.42
C ASP A 391 -19.43 73.98 -2.46
N GLU A 392 -18.98 72.73 -2.58
CA GLU A 392 -19.65 71.73 -3.46
C GLU A 392 -20.49 70.67 -2.73
N HIS A 393 -20.61 70.74 -1.40
CA HIS A 393 -21.65 70.01 -0.67
C HIS A 393 -23.00 70.72 -0.78
N LYS A 394 -23.50 70.91 -2.02
CA LYS A 394 -24.91 71.25 -2.20
C LYS A 394 -25.75 70.00 -1.94
N PRO A 395 -26.57 69.94 -0.88
CA PRO A 395 -27.64 68.96 -0.85
C PRO A 395 -28.52 69.18 -2.07
N VAL A 396 -28.78 68.13 -2.83
CA VAL A 396 -29.77 68.15 -3.92
C VAL A 396 -31.10 68.62 -3.28
N PRO A 397 -31.68 69.75 -3.70
CA PRO A 397 -32.83 70.33 -3.00
C PRO A 397 -34.07 69.45 -3.20
N TYR A 398 -34.46 68.73 -2.14
CA TYR A 398 -35.81 68.19 -2.00
C TYR A 398 -36.73 69.33 -1.51
N TYR A 399 -37.63 69.76 -2.39
CA TYR A 399 -38.85 70.57 -2.21
C TYR A 399 -38.95 71.58 -1.04
N PRO A 400 -39.23 72.87 -1.31
CA PRO A 400 -39.63 73.80 -0.27
C PRO A 400 -41.08 73.53 0.18
N SER A 401 -41.21 73.20 1.46
CA SER A 401 -42.47 73.18 2.21
C SER A 401 -42.87 74.61 2.57
N GLY A 402 -43.62 75.25 1.67
CA GLY A 402 -44.32 76.51 1.91
C GLY A 402 -45.77 76.38 1.45
N GLN A 403 -46.71 76.50 2.38
CA GLN A 403 -48.15 76.33 2.22
C GLN A 403 -48.83 77.42 1.35
N PRO A 404 -50.10 77.21 0.94
CA PRO A 404 -50.65 77.71 -0.32
C PRO A 404 -51.36 79.05 -0.17
N LEU A 405 -51.19 79.93 -1.15
CA LEU A 405 -52.10 81.05 -1.45
C LEU A 405 -51.88 81.45 -2.91
N ASP A 406 -52.53 80.76 -3.83
CA ASP A 406 -53.60 81.40 -4.58
C ASP A 406 -54.41 80.35 -5.35
N SER A 407 -55.71 80.46 -5.19
CA SER A 407 -56.74 79.65 -5.82
C SER A 407 -56.85 80.05 -7.29
N THR A 408 -56.33 79.26 -8.23
CA THR A 408 -56.85 79.13 -9.62
C THR A 408 -55.89 78.29 -10.47
N PHE A 409 -55.58 77.05 -10.11
CA PHE A 409 -55.08 76.12 -11.14
C PHE A 409 -55.81 74.79 -11.09
N ASP A 410 -56.66 74.70 -12.10
CA ASP A 410 -57.57 73.64 -12.50
C ASP A 410 -56.81 72.30 -12.63
N MET A 411 -57.22 71.31 -11.85
CA MET A 411 -56.81 69.91 -12.07
C MET A 411 -57.87 69.24 -12.94
N SER A 412 -57.76 69.41 -14.26
CA SER A 412 -58.31 68.46 -15.23
C SER A 412 -57.24 67.39 -15.47
N VAL A 413 -57.35 66.21 -14.87
CA VAL A 413 -57.98 65.01 -15.45
C VAL A 413 -57.32 64.58 -16.76
N ASP A 414 -56.59 63.47 -16.70
CA ASP A 414 -56.61 62.32 -17.62
C ASP A 414 -55.57 61.32 -17.05
N ARG A 415 -55.94 60.22 -16.40
CA ARG A 415 -56.60 58.99 -16.89
C ARG A 415 -55.89 58.39 -18.12
N TRP A 416 -55.80 57.06 -18.11
CA TRP A 416 -55.42 56.07 -19.13
C TRP A 416 -54.27 55.21 -18.56
N ASP A 417 -54.56 54.16 -17.79
CA ASP A 417 -55.08 52.84 -18.19
C ASP A 417 -54.36 52.21 -19.40
N GLN A 418 -53.78 51.03 -19.12
CA GLN A 418 -53.59 49.87 -20.02
C GLN A 418 -52.53 50.06 -21.13
N TYR A 419 -51.45 49.27 -21.21
CA TYR A 419 -51.39 47.81 -21.30
C TYR A 419 -50.03 47.26 -20.85
#